data_AF-A0A0Q7VGS2-F1
#
_entry.id   AF-A0A0Q7VGS2-F1
#
_cell.length_a   1.000
_cell.length_b   1.000
_cell.length_c   1.000
_cell.angle_alpha   90.00
_cell.angle_beta   90.00
_cell.angle_gamma   90.00
#
_symmetry.space_group_name_H-M   'P 1'
#
loop_
_entity.id
_entity.type
_entity.pdbx_description
1 polymer ?
#
loop_
_entity_poly.entity_id
_entity_poly.type
_entity_poly.pdbx_seq_one_letter_code
_entity_poly.pdbx_strand_id
1 'polypeptide(L)'
;MIELRVDRDSVAMGDDAVSHAATLSVPDGTRLSAAIETSSPEIRAQGWSWVVVVDGEVAAVWSVDHGVRMLVADRELDHGPADIYFRYFVQIDPAWLFDRLAQGAPAHRYDLEAEYAPIAREKYATELRRREREIAAKLLSSECIEAIESYGAQVTLHADIACTFTYRGDTWTVRRADTMLQVFVGPGGPRASIRPHALGEAWLVGMLGTAARVAAGRIELPDAEVLPGLDLTQRGGRWTSQGATVVQVTSDLAARVAELVYGRSIAEVRAVFEL
;
A
#
# COMPACT_ATOMS: atom_id res chain seq x y z
N MET A 1 31.34 21.79 21.73
CA MET A 1 30.04 21.12 21.53
C MET A 1 29.29 21.93 20.50
N ILE A 2 28.79 21.28 19.45
CA ILE A 2 27.96 21.87 18.40
C ILE A 2 26.52 21.48 18.69
N GLU A 3 25.63 22.48 18.72
CA GLU A 3 24.18 22.27 18.80
C GLU A 3 23.64 21.86 17.42
N LEU A 4 22.86 20.78 17.37
CA LEU A 4 22.09 20.37 16.21
C LEU A 4 20.61 20.61 16.50
N ARG A 5 19.94 21.31 15.59
CA ARG A 5 18.49 21.51 15.62
C ARG A 5 17.89 20.60 14.59
N VAL A 6 17.12 19.62 15.03
CA VAL A 6 16.69 18.49 14.22
C VAL A 6 15.18 18.52 14.11
N ASP A 7 14.65 18.31 12.91
CA ASP A 7 13.23 18.15 12.68
C ASP A 7 12.97 17.21 11.48
N ARG A 8 11.73 16.77 11.28
CA ARG A 8 11.38 15.86 10.18
C ARG A 8 9.97 16.07 9.66
N ASP A 9 9.75 15.61 8.43
CA ASP A 9 8.41 15.47 7.87
C ASP A 9 7.60 14.43 8.66
N SER A 10 6.29 14.65 8.71
CA SER A 10 5.33 13.66 9.18
C SER A 10 5.14 12.54 8.16
N VAL A 11 5.02 11.30 8.64
CA VAL A 11 4.87 10.11 7.78
C VAL A 11 3.44 9.61 7.67
N ALA A 12 2.56 10.03 8.57
CA ALA A 12 1.15 9.65 8.61
C ALA A 12 0.30 10.74 9.29
N MET A 13 -1.02 10.68 9.10
CA MET A 13 -1.95 11.60 9.76
C MET A 13 -1.89 11.43 11.28
N GLY A 14 -1.71 12.54 12.00
CA GLY A 14 -1.60 12.56 13.46
C GLY A 14 -0.22 12.23 14.01
N ASP A 15 0.77 11.96 13.15
CA ASP A 15 2.18 11.86 13.53
C ASP A 15 2.69 13.21 14.08
N ASP A 16 2.20 14.33 13.55
CA ASP A 16 2.44 15.70 14.00
C ASP A 16 1.60 16.14 15.21
N ALA A 17 0.91 15.22 15.90
CA ALA A 17 0.21 15.58 17.14
C ALA A 17 1.16 16.12 18.22
N VAL A 18 2.44 15.75 18.15
CA VAL A 18 3.54 16.32 18.92
C VAL A 18 4.61 16.81 17.94
N SER A 19 5.26 17.93 18.27
CA SER A 19 6.38 18.45 17.47
C SER A 19 7.50 17.42 17.37
N HIS A 20 8.02 17.21 16.16
CA HIS A 20 9.21 16.38 15.93
C HIS A 20 10.53 17.13 16.21
N ALA A 21 10.47 18.46 16.26
CA ALA A 21 11.63 19.30 16.54
C ALA A 21 12.33 18.91 17.85
N ALA A 22 13.63 18.70 17.76
CA ALA A 22 14.51 18.33 18.86
C ALA A 22 15.82 19.10 18.79
N THR A 23 16.50 19.18 19.92
CA THR A 23 17.86 19.71 20.01
C THR A 23 18.77 18.67 20.62
N LEU A 24 19.92 18.45 20.00
CA LEU A 24 20.95 17.56 20.52
C LEU A 24 22.33 18.18 20.33
N SER A 25 23.33 17.68 21.04
CA SER A 25 24.67 18.25 21.03
C SER A 25 25.71 17.19 20.68
N VAL A 26 26.62 17.53 19.77
CA VAL A 26 27.75 16.66 19.39
C VAL A 26 29.08 17.34 19.73
N PRO A 27 30.18 16.59 19.90
CA PRO A 27 31.51 17.17 20.04
C PRO A 27 31.89 18.07 18.86
N ASP A 28 32.74 19.05 19.12
CA ASP A 28 33.37 19.84 18.05
C ASP A 28 34.25 18.92 17.18
N GLY A 29 34.28 19.15 15.88
CA GLY A 29 34.98 18.29 14.92
C GLY A 29 34.24 16.99 14.54
N THR A 30 33.00 16.80 15.01
CA THR A 30 32.18 15.64 14.58
C THR A 30 31.92 15.71 13.08
N ARG A 31 32.09 14.59 12.38
CA ARG A 31 31.78 14.49 10.94
C ARG A 31 30.29 14.70 10.68
N LEU A 32 29.96 15.41 9.61
CA LEU A 32 28.57 15.68 9.24
C LEU A 32 27.76 14.40 9.09
N SER A 33 28.34 13.36 8.47
CA SER A 33 27.70 12.04 8.35
C SER A 33 27.33 11.42 9.70
N ALA A 34 28.24 11.50 10.69
CA ALA A 34 28.02 10.98 12.04
C ALA A 34 26.99 11.81 12.82
N ALA A 35 26.99 13.13 12.62
CA ALA A 35 25.99 14.03 13.18
C ALA A 35 24.58 13.70 12.65
N ILE A 36 24.47 13.52 11.32
CA ILE A 36 23.22 13.11 10.66
C ILE A 36 22.74 11.75 11.19
N GLU A 37 23.62 10.75 11.25
CA GLU A 37 23.26 9.40 11.73
C GLU A 37 22.79 9.44 13.20
N THR A 38 23.45 10.24 14.05
CA THR A 38 23.04 10.43 15.45
C THR A 38 21.67 11.12 15.56
N SER A 39 21.37 12.04 14.64
CA SER A 39 20.09 12.76 14.57
C SER A 39 18.99 12.03 13.79
N SER A 40 19.23 10.80 13.35
CA SER A 40 18.32 10.09 12.45
C SER A 40 16.92 9.85 13.07
N PRO A 41 15.85 9.88 12.26
CA PRO A 41 14.48 9.65 12.73
C PRO A 41 14.34 8.38 13.57
N GLU A 42 13.43 8.43 14.53
CA GLU A 42 13.00 7.29 15.34
C GLU A 42 12.26 6.23 14.52
N ILE A 43 11.74 6.61 13.35
CA ILE A 43 11.06 5.72 12.42
C ILE A 43 12.08 4.86 11.67
N ARG A 44 12.09 3.56 11.97
CA ARG A 44 13.05 2.59 11.43
C ARG A 44 12.42 1.58 10.46
N ALA A 45 11.57 2.04 9.54
CA ALA A 45 10.99 1.19 8.51
C ALA A 45 11.96 0.95 7.33
N GLN A 46 12.12 -0.31 6.92
CA GLN A 46 12.89 -0.69 5.73
C GLN A 46 12.20 -0.25 4.44
N GLY A 47 12.98 0.08 3.41
CA GLY A 47 12.53 0.56 2.11
C GLY A 47 12.03 2.01 2.12
N TRP A 48 12.10 2.70 3.26
CA TRP A 48 11.73 4.10 3.39
C TRP A 48 12.97 4.99 3.24
N SER A 49 12.82 6.08 2.50
CA SER A 49 13.93 7.00 2.25
C SER A 49 13.65 8.39 2.78
N TRP A 50 14.73 9.03 3.25
CA TRP A 50 14.73 10.39 3.75
C TRP A 50 15.81 11.20 3.03
N VAL A 51 15.46 12.40 2.57
CA VAL A 51 16.44 13.37 2.10
C VAL A 51 16.78 14.28 3.26
N VAL A 52 18.07 14.33 3.61
CA VAL A 52 18.56 15.13 4.73
C VAL A 52 19.00 16.48 4.18
N VAL A 53 18.41 17.53 4.74
CA VAL A 53 18.75 18.92 4.44
C VAL A 53 19.51 19.49 5.63
N VAL A 54 20.68 20.08 5.39
CA VAL A 54 21.54 20.69 6.40
C VAL A 54 21.74 22.15 6.03
N ASP A 55 21.37 23.07 6.94
CA ASP A 55 21.46 24.53 6.75
C ASP A 55 20.81 25.00 5.43
N GLY A 56 19.72 24.33 5.02
CA GLY A 56 18.98 24.61 3.79
C GLY A 56 19.46 23.87 2.53
N GLU A 57 20.58 23.16 2.58
CA GLU A 57 21.15 22.41 1.45
C GLU A 57 20.92 20.90 1.56
N VAL A 58 20.63 20.24 0.44
CA VAL A 58 20.51 18.78 0.40
C VAL A 58 21.88 18.15 0.61
N ALA A 59 22.07 17.50 1.75
CA ALA A 59 23.38 17.02 2.19
C ALA A 59 23.53 15.49 2.07
N ALA A 60 22.45 14.73 2.24
CA ALA A 60 22.50 13.27 2.24
C ALA A 60 21.14 12.62 1.90
N VAL A 61 21.20 11.32 1.62
CA VAL A 61 20.04 10.41 1.73
C VAL A 61 20.28 9.51 2.94
N TRP A 62 19.24 9.36 3.77
CA TRP A 62 19.26 8.43 4.91
C TRP A 62 18.15 7.39 4.76
N SER A 63 18.46 6.16 5.15
CA SER A 63 17.50 5.05 5.24
C SER A 63 18.00 4.02 6.23
N VAL A 64 17.10 3.18 6.73
CA VAL A 64 17.47 2.04 7.58
C VAL A 64 18.34 1.04 6.82
N ASP A 65 18.09 0.87 5.53
CA ASP A 65 18.76 -0.14 4.70
C ASP A 65 20.22 0.21 4.42
N HIS A 66 20.56 1.50 4.40
CA HIS A 66 21.88 1.98 3.96
C HIS A 66 22.59 2.95 4.91
N GLY A 67 21.94 3.39 6.00
CA GLY A 67 22.43 4.48 6.84
C GLY A 67 22.52 5.81 6.08
N VAL A 68 23.44 6.68 6.48
CA VAL A 68 23.74 7.95 5.79
C VAL A 68 24.57 7.73 4.53
N ARG A 69 24.08 8.22 3.39
CA ARG A 69 24.84 8.37 2.14
C ARG A 69 24.98 9.85 1.78
N MET A 70 26.20 10.37 1.84
CA MET A 70 26.51 11.79 1.67
C MET A 70 26.48 12.24 0.20
N LEU A 71 25.76 13.32 -0.08
CA LEU A 71 25.69 14.01 -1.38
C LEU A 71 26.65 15.21 -1.46
N VAL A 72 27.06 15.72 -0.30
CA VAL A 72 28.08 16.77 -0.15
C VAL A 72 29.34 16.20 0.50
N ALA A 73 30.41 16.99 0.54
CA ALA A 73 31.62 16.60 1.25
C ALA A 73 31.33 16.34 2.73
N ASP A 74 31.81 15.20 3.25
CA ASP A 74 31.68 14.85 4.67
C ASP A 74 32.69 15.63 5.52
N ARG A 75 32.39 16.92 5.72
CA ARG A 75 33.19 17.86 6.49
C ARG A 75 32.99 17.68 7.99
N GLU A 76 33.93 18.21 8.76
CA GLU A 76 33.79 18.34 10.20
C GLU A 76 32.88 19.53 10.50
N LEU A 77 32.06 19.39 11.56
CA LEU A 77 31.28 20.48 12.13
C LEU A 77 32.15 21.24 13.14
N ASP A 78 32.55 22.45 12.76
CA ASP A 78 33.42 23.36 13.51
C ASP A 78 32.68 24.62 14.01
N HIS A 79 31.41 24.77 13.63
CA HIS A 79 30.51 25.83 14.08
C HIS A 79 29.07 25.33 14.20
N GLY A 80 28.29 26.02 15.04
CA GLY A 80 26.87 25.74 15.23
C GLY A 80 26.09 27.00 15.61
N PRO A 81 24.76 26.89 15.73
CA PRO A 81 23.96 25.68 15.55
C PRO A 81 23.92 25.22 14.08
N ALA A 82 23.77 23.91 13.85
CA ALA A 82 23.50 23.35 12.53
C ALA A 82 22.04 22.87 12.47
N ASP A 83 21.31 23.29 11.44
CA ASP A 83 19.91 22.92 11.24
C ASP A 83 19.84 21.67 10.35
N ILE A 84 19.29 20.57 10.86
CA ILE A 84 19.14 19.29 10.15
C ILE A 84 17.64 18.97 10.00
N TYR A 85 17.19 18.80 8.78
CA TYR A 85 15.80 18.46 8.48
C TYR A 85 15.71 17.18 7.65
N PHE A 86 14.91 16.22 8.09
CA PHE A 86 14.66 14.98 7.37
C PHE A 86 13.35 15.07 6.57
N ARG A 87 13.47 15.21 5.25
CA ARG A 87 12.32 15.19 4.34
C ARG A 87 11.95 13.75 4.00
N TYR A 88 10.69 13.39 4.13
CA TYR A 88 10.21 12.03 3.91
C TYR A 88 9.89 11.79 2.42
N PHE A 89 10.61 10.83 1.81
CA PHE A 89 10.51 10.47 0.39
C PHE A 89 9.82 9.12 0.16
N VAL A 90 8.92 8.75 1.09
CA VAL A 90 8.06 7.56 0.99
C VAL A 90 8.86 6.28 0.73
N GLN A 91 8.28 5.33 -0.01
CA GLN A 91 8.91 4.05 -0.37
C GLN A 91 9.71 4.14 -1.69
N ILE A 92 10.34 5.29 -1.96
CA ILE A 92 11.35 5.36 -3.02
C ILE A 92 12.60 4.61 -2.55
N ASP A 93 13.12 3.73 -3.40
CA ASP A 93 14.35 2.97 -3.13
C ASP A 93 15.50 3.92 -2.79
N PRO A 94 16.11 3.82 -1.58
CA PRO A 94 17.09 4.80 -1.14
C PRO A 94 18.36 4.82 -1.99
N ALA A 95 18.74 3.69 -2.60
CA ALA A 95 19.91 3.62 -3.46
C ALA A 95 19.65 4.36 -4.77
N TRP A 96 18.50 4.14 -5.39
CA TRP A 96 18.07 4.87 -6.58
C TRP A 96 17.95 6.38 -6.30
N LEU A 97 17.34 6.76 -5.17
CA LEU A 97 17.17 8.16 -4.78
C LEU A 97 18.53 8.85 -4.62
N PHE A 98 19.47 8.20 -3.93
CA PHE A 98 20.83 8.73 -3.78
C PHE A 98 21.49 8.94 -5.14
N ASP A 99 21.50 7.92 -6.00
CA ASP A 99 22.17 8.01 -7.31
C ASP A 99 21.55 9.13 -8.16
N ARG A 100 20.23 9.31 -8.08
CA ARG A 100 19.52 10.35 -8.82
C ARG A 100 19.85 11.76 -8.32
N LEU A 101 19.90 11.96 -7.00
CA LEU A 101 20.30 13.25 -6.42
C LEU A 101 21.79 13.55 -6.63
N ALA A 102 22.65 12.54 -6.57
CA ALA A 102 24.09 12.67 -6.85
C ALA A 102 24.38 13.10 -8.30
N GLN A 103 23.46 12.80 -9.23
CA GLN A 103 23.49 13.28 -10.61
C GLN A 103 22.97 14.72 -10.78
N GLY A 104 22.60 15.40 -9.68
CA GLY A 104 22.13 16.78 -9.68
C GLY A 104 20.62 16.94 -9.92
N ALA A 105 19.83 15.87 -9.79
CA ALA A 105 18.37 16.01 -9.84
C ALA A 105 17.88 16.84 -8.64
N PRO A 106 16.86 17.71 -8.81
CA PRO A 106 16.30 18.47 -7.72
C PRO A 106 15.57 17.53 -6.73
N ALA A 107 15.71 17.80 -5.44
CA ALA A 107 15.06 17.03 -4.37
C ALA A 107 13.56 17.36 -4.23
N HIS A 108 12.81 17.11 -5.30
CA HIS A 108 11.38 17.34 -5.40
C HIS A 108 10.65 16.00 -5.32
N ARG A 109 9.97 15.76 -4.18
CA ARG A 109 9.39 14.45 -3.87
C ARG A 109 8.47 13.91 -4.95
N TYR A 110 7.48 14.70 -5.39
CA TYR A 110 6.48 14.24 -6.34
C TYR A 110 7.06 13.92 -7.72
N ASP A 111 8.04 14.71 -8.17
CA ASP A 111 8.70 14.48 -9.46
C ASP A 111 9.53 13.19 -9.43
N LEU A 112 10.29 12.98 -8.35
CA LEU A 112 11.10 11.78 -8.15
C LEU A 112 10.24 10.53 -7.92
N GLU A 113 9.12 10.65 -7.21
CA GLU A 113 8.15 9.56 -7.05
C GLU A 113 7.54 9.17 -8.41
N ALA A 114 7.14 10.15 -9.21
CA ALA A 114 6.60 9.90 -10.55
C ALA A 114 7.64 9.24 -11.47
N GLU A 115 8.90 9.65 -11.39
CA GLU A 115 10.03 9.05 -12.13
C GLU A 115 10.30 7.61 -11.66
N TYR A 116 10.25 7.34 -10.35
CA TYR A 116 10.53 6.02 -9.78
C TYR A 116 9.35 5.03 -9.92
N ALA A 117 8.12 5.51 -9.96
CA ALA A 117 6.91 4.70 -10.02
C ALA A 117 6.90 3.57 -11.08
N PRO A 118 7.34 3.75 -12.34
CA PRO A 118 7.47 2.63 -13.30
C PRO A 118 8.47 1.56 -12.84
N ILE A 119 9.61 1.95 -12.29
CA ILE A 119 10.66 1.02 -11.80
C ILE A 119 10.14 0.23 -10.60
N ALA A 120 9.48 0.91 -9.66
CA ALA A 120 8.86 0.27 -8.49
C ALA A 120 7.82 -0.78 -8.91
N ARG A 121 6.98 -0.46 -9.91
CA ARG A 121 5.97 -1.39 -10.46
C ARG A 121 6.61 -2.64 -11.08
N GLU A 122 7.69 -2.48 -11.83
CA GLU A 122 8.41 -3.60 -12.44
C GLU A 122 9.10 -4.48 -11.40
N LYS A 123 9.78 -3.88 -10.42
CA LYS A 123 10.38 -4.61 -9.28
C LYS A 123 9.31 -5.39 -8.52
N TYR A 124 8.18 -4.77 -8.22
CA TYR A 124 7.07 -5.42 -7.52
C TYR A 124 6.48 -6.60 -8.32
N ALA A 125 6.27 -6.43 -9.63
CA ALA A 125 5.80 -7.51 -10.50
C ALA A 125 6.79 -8.69 -10.54
N THR A 126 8.09 -8.41 -10.61
CA THR A 126 9.15 -9.43 -10.58
C THR A 126 9.16 -10.19 -9.26
N GLU A 127 9.03 -9.48 -8.15
CA GLU A 127 8.96 -10.08 -6.81
C GLU A 127 7.71 -10.96 -6.65
N LEU A 128 6.55 -10.51 -7.12
CA LEU A 128 5.34 -11.33 -7.10
C LEU A 128 5.51 -12.62 -7.91
N ARG A 129 6.16 -12.56 -9.07
CA ARG A 129 6.47 -13.74 -9.89
C ARG A 129 7.44 -14.68 -9.19
N ARG A 130 8.41 -14.16 -8.45
CA ARG A 130 9.30 -14.97 -7.61
C ARG A 130 8.52 -15.68 -6.51
N ARG A 131 7.71 -14.94 -5.74
CA ARG A 131 6.87 -15.48 -4.66
C ARG A 131 5.88 -16.53 -5.15
N GLU A 132 5.27 -16.31 -6.32
CA GLU A 132 4.38 -17.29 -6.95
C GLU A 132 5.05 -18.66 -7.17
N ARG A 133 6.33 -18.67 -7.56
CA ARG A 133 7.11 -19.89 -7.78
C ARG A 133 7.66 -20.51 -6.50
N GLU A 134 8.06 -19.67 -5.54
CA GLU A 134 8.84 -20.12 -4.37
C GLU A 134 8.00 -20.33 -3.11
N ILE A 135 6.83 -19.68 -3.00
CA ILE A 135 5.95 -19.77 -1.85
C ILE A 135 4.70 -20.59 -2.21
N ALA A 136 4.53 -21.71 -1.50
CA ALA A 136 3.40 -22.61 -1.70
C ALA A 136 2.05 -22.02 -1.26
N ALA A 137 2.05 -21.20 -0.19
CA ALA A 137 0.85 -20.52 0.27
C ALA A 137 0.32 -19.55 -0.81
N LYS A 138 -1.00 -19.47 -0.91
CA LYS A 138 -1.70 -18.67 -1.91
C LYS A 138 -2.67 -17.71 -1.22
N LEU A 139 -2.83 -16.50 -1.78
CA LEU A 139 -3.71 -15.48 -1.22
C LEU A 139 -5.15 -15.99 -1.17
N LEU A 140 -5.69 -16.29 -2.35
CA LEU A 140 -7.03 -16.87 -2.50
C LEU A 140 -7.03 -18.38 -2.32
N SER A 141 -8.08 -18.91 -1.70
CA SER A 141 -8.37 -20.33 -1.57
C SER A 141 -8.62 -20.98 -2.93
N SER A 142 -8.39 -22.30 -3.02
CA SER A 142 -8.67 -23.06 -4.24
C SER A 142 -10.15 -22.99 -4.63
N GLU A 143 -11.06 -23.03 -3.64
CA GLU A 143 -12.50 -22.88 -3.86
C GLU A 143 -12.85 -21.51 -4.48
N CYS A 144 -12.20 -20.44 -4.03
CA CYS A 144 -12.37 -19.11 -4.62
C CYS A 144 -11.86 -19.07 -6.08
N ILE A 145 -10.69 -19.65 -6.36
CA ILE A 145 -10.13 -19.71 -7.72
C ILE A 145 -11.05 -20.49 -8.66
N GLU A 146 -11.47 -21.70 -8.27
CA GLU A 146 -12.40 -22.51 -9.06
C GLU A 146 -13.73 -21.78 -9.32
N ALA A 147 -14.23 -21.03 -8.33
CA ALA A 147 -15.45 -20.25 -8.45
C ALA A 147 -15.33 -19.08 -9.43
N ILE A 148 -14.22 -18.34 -9.43
CA ILE A 148 -14.05 -17.21 -10.37
C ILE A 148 -13.76 -17.72 -11.79
N GLU A 149 -13.02 -18.82 -11.92
CA GLU A 149 -12.71 -19.44 -13.21
C GLU A 149 -13.98 -20.03 -13.87
N SER A 150 -14.92 -20.57 -13.09
CA SER A 150 -16.21 -21.06 -13.64
C SER A 150 -17.06 -19.94 -14.26
N TYR A 151 -16.90 -18.70 -13.80
CA TYR A 151 -17.50 -17.52 -14.43
C TYR A 151 -16.73 -17.02 -15.67
N GLY A 152 -15.55 -17.58 -15.96
CA GLY A 152 -14.70 -17.22 -17.08
C GLY A 152 -13.55 -16.27 -16.73
N ALA A 153 -13.20 -16.13 -15.44
CA ALA A 153 -11.95 -15.45 -15.07
C ALA A 153 -10.74 -16.28 -15.53
N GLN A 154 -9.66 -15.61 -15.89
CA GLN A 154 -8.38 -16.25 -16.23
C GLN A 154 -7.29 -15.73 -15.31
N VAL A 155 -6.81 -16.59 -14.41
CA VAL A 155 -5.76 -16.24 -13.45
C VAL A 155 -4.44 -16.08 -14.19
N THR A 156 -3.80 -14.92 -14.03
CA THR A 156 -2.51 -14.61 -14.66
C THR A 156 -1.37 -14.57 -13.65
N LEU A 157 -1.66 -14.36 -12.37
CA LEU A 157 -0.71 -14.40 -11.27
C LEU A 157 -1.42 -14.80 -9.97
N HIS A 158 -0.87 -15.74 -9.20
CA HIS A 158 -1.35 -16.09 -7.86
C HIS A 158 -0.19 -16.35 -6.89
N ALA A 159 0.15 -15.33 -6.13
CA ALA A 159 1.12 -15.37 -5.04
C ALA A 159 0.40 -15.41 -3.67
N ASP A 160 1.18 -15.49 -2.60
CA ASP A 160 0.70 -15.50 -1.21
C ASP A 160 0.07 -14.16 -0.77
N ILE A 161 0.41 -13.06 -1.42
CA ILE A 161 -0.07 -11.71 -1.08
C ILE A 161 -0.89 -11.02 -2.17
N ALA A 162 -0.94 -11.59 -3.39
CA ALA A 162 -1.63 -10.99 -4.52
C ALA A 162 -2.15 -12.06 -5.49
N CYS A 163 -3.31 -11.80 -6.09
CA CYS A 163 -3.86 -12.56 -7.21
C CYS A 163 -4.30 -11.58 -8.29
N THR A 164 -3.87 -11.79 -9.53
CA THR A 164 -4.30 -11.01 -10.70
C THR A 164 -4.95 -11.95 -11.69
N PHE A 165 -6.09 -11.52 -12.23
CA PHE A 165 -6.82 -12.26 -13.25
C PHE A 165 -7.51 -11.31 -14.22
N THR A 166 -7.85 -11.81 -15.40
CA THR A 166 -8.67 -11.06 -16.36
C THR A 166 -10.09 -11.60 -16.36
N TYR A 167 -11.08 -10.71 -16.42
CA TYR A 167 -12.49 -11.05 -16.55
C TYR A 167 -13.16 -10.05 -17.48
N ARG A 168 -13.71 -10.53 -18.61
CA ARG A 168 -14.38 -9.71 -19.64
C ARG A 168 -13.55 -8.52 -20.16
N GLY A 169 -12.25 -8.71 -20.30
CA GLY A 169 -11.33 -7.69 -20.78
C GLY A 169 -10.79 -6.76 -19.69
N ASP A 170 -11.37 -6.78 -18.49
CA ASP A 170 -10.85 -6.02 -17.36
C ASP A 170 -9.80 -6.82 -16.58
N THR A 171 -8.76 -6.12 -16.12
CA THR A 171 -7.78 -6.67 -15.18
C THR A 171 -8.25 -6.43 -13.75
N TRP A 172 -8.35 -7.52 -13.00
CA TRP A 172 -8.67 -7.54 -11.59
C TRP A 172 -7.41 -7.86 -10.80
N THR A 173 -7.16 -7.10 -9.74
CA THR A 173 -6.06 -7.39 -8.81
C THR A 173 -6.62 -7.45 -7.39
N VAL A 174 -6.38 -8.58 -6.74
CA VAL A 174 -6.69 -8.81 -5.34
C VAL A 174 -5.38 -8.83 -4.57
N ARG A 175 -5.26 -8.09 -3.48
CA ARG A 175 -4.05 -8.08 -2.66
C ARG A 175 -4.35 -7.98 -1.18
N ARG A 176 -3.43 -8.47 -0.35
CA ARG A 176 -3.44 -8.23 1.08
C ARG A 176 -2.80 -6.88 1.39
N ALA A 177 -3.52 -6.02 2.10
CA ALA A 177 -2.99 -4.78 2.67
C ALA A 177 -3.30 -4.78 4.17
N ASP A 178 -2.27 -4.97 4.99
CA ASP A 178 -2.42 -5.28 6.42
C ASP A 178 -3.36 -6.49 6.64
N THR A 179 -4.49 -6.29 7.33
CA THR A 179 -5.50 -7.33 7.61
C THR A 179 -6.63 -7.38 6.58
N MET A 180 -6.61 -6.49 5.58
CA MET A 180 -7.68 -6.33 4.59
C MET A 180 -7.36 -7.03 3.28
N LEU A 181 -8.36 -7.67 2.68
CA LEU A 181 -8.36 -8.06 1.27
C LEU A 181 -8.83 -6.86 0.44
N GLN A 182 -7.96 -6.32 -0.40
CA GLN A 182 -8.28 -5.24 -1.31
C GLN A 182 -8.50 -5.76 -2.73
N VAL A 183 -9.56 -5.30 -3.38
CA VAL A 183 -9.87 -5.64 -4.79
C VAL A 183 -9.82 -4.39 -5.64
N PHE A 184 -9.09 -4.45 -6.75
CA PHE A 184 -8.91 -3.38 -7.73
C PHE A 184 -9.43 -3.84 -9.09
N VAL A 185 -10.05 -2.93 -9.83
CA VAL A 185 -10.51 -3.14 -11.20
C VAL A 185 -10.11 -1.92 -12.01
N GLY A 186 -9.16 -2.10 -12.93
CA GLY A 186 -8.60 -1.01 -13.72
C GLY A 186 -7.70 -0.04 -12.92
N PRO A 187 -7.37 1.12 -13.50
CA PRO A 187 -6.54 2.13 -12.84
C PRO A 187 -7.35 2.88 -11.77
N GLY A 188 -6.82 2.96 -10.55
CA GLY A 188 -7.43 3.73 -9.46
C GLY A 188 -7.29 3.09 -8.08
N GLY A 189 -8.06 3.62 -7.13
CA GLY A 189 -8.16 3.09 -5.77
C GLY A 189 -8.92 1.75 -5.70
N PRO A 190 -8.91 1.08 -4.54
CA PRO A 190 -9.59 -0.21 -4.38
C PRO A 190 -11.11 -0.04 -4.53
N ARG A 191 -11.73 -0.94 -5.31
CA ARG A 191 -13.19 -1.11 -5.40
C ARG A 191 -13.77 -1.65 -4.11
N ALA A 192 -13.02 -2.52 -3.44
CA ALA A 192 -13.37 -3.09 -2.16
C ALA A 192 -12.14 -3.20 -1.25
N SER A 193 -12.33 -2.96 0.04
CA SER A 193 -11.42 -3.38 1.10
C SER A 193 -12.28 -4.14 2.12
N ILE A 194 -12.01 -5.44 2.31
CA ILE A 194 -12.88 -6.32 3.11
C ILE A 194 -12.05 -7.14 4.10
N ARG A 195 -12.54 -7.24 5.34
CA ARG A 195 -12.17 -8.28 6.31
C ARG A 195 -13.43 -8.79 7.04
N PRO A 196 -13.50 -10.08 7.43
CA PRO A 196 -12.43 -11.08 7.33
C PRO A 196 -12.18 -11.55 5.89
N HIS A 197 -11.04 -12.23 5.68
CA HIS A 197 -10.59 -12.70 4.36
C HIS A 197 -11.67 -13.53 3.63
N ALA A 198 -12.33 -14.44 4.34
CA ALA A 198 -13.40 -15.29 3.80
C ALA A 198 -14.56 -14.48 3.21
N LEU A 199 -14.96 -13.37 3.85
CA LEU A 199 -15.99 -12.48 3.31
C LEU A 199 -15.51 -11.78 2.04
N GLY A 200 -14.21 -11.45 1.97
CA GLY A 200 -13.61 -10.87 0.77
C GLY A 200 -13.66 -11.83 -0.43
N GLU A 201 -13.40 -13.12 -0.21
CA GLU A 201 -13.52 -14.16 -1.26
C GLU A 201 -14.98 -14.35 -1.69
N ALA A 202 -15.90 -14.50 -0.74
CA ALA A 202 -17.32 -14.63 -1.01
C ALA A 202 -17.85 -13.42 -1.81
N TRP A 203 -17.42 -12.21 -1.44
CA TRP A 203 -17.77 -10.98 -2.15
C TRP A 203 -17.21 -10.95 -3.58
N LEU A 204 -15.95 -11.36 -3.78
CA LEU A 204 -15.34 -11.45 -5.11
C LEU A 204 -16.13 -12.39 -6.02
N VAL A 205 -16.49 -13.57 -5.52
CA VAL A 205 -17.31 -14.56 -6.25
C VAL A 205 -18.70 -13.99 -6.54
N GLY A 206 -19.33 -13.31 -5.58
CA GLY A 206 -20.62 -12.65 -5.77
C GLY A 206 -20.59 -11.56 -6.84
N MET A 207 -19.53 -10.75 -6.90
CA MET A 207 -19.37 -9.71 -7.92
C MET A 207 -19.22 -10.30 -9.33
N LEU A 208 -18.44 -11.37 -9.48
CA LEU A 208 -18.30 -12.06 -10.76
C LEU A 208 -19.58 -12.80 -11.16
N GLY A 209 -20.28 -13.41 -10.19
CA GLY A 209 -21.58 -14.04 -10.41
C GLY A 209 -22.63 -13.04 -10.87
N THR A 210 -22.67 -11.87 -10.24
CA THR A 210 -23.52 -10.74 -10.65
C THR A 210 -23.28 -10.38 -12.12
N ALA A 211 -22.02 -10.19 -12.51
CA ALA A 211 -21.68 -9.90 -13.90
C ALA A 211 -22.06 -11.07 -14.83
N ALA A 212 -21.82 -12.32 -14.43
CA ALA A 212 -22.20 -13.53 -15.17
C ALA A 212 -23.70 -13.54 -15.49
N ARG A 213 -24.54 -13.27 -14.49
CA ARG A 213 -26.01 -13.17 -14.63
C ARG A 213 -26.42 -12.12 -15.66
N VAL A 214 -25.86 -10.92 -15.57
CA VAL A 214 -26.17 -9.82 -16.51
C VAL A 214 -25.85 -10.20 -17.96
N ALA A 215 -24.71 -10.84 -18.22
CA ALA A 215 -24.40 -11.28 -19.59
C ALA A 215 -25.28 -12.43 -20.08
N ALA A 216 -25.80 -13.24 -19.16
CA ALA A 216 -26.81 -14.25 -19.47
C ALA A 216 -28.23 -13.66 -19.64
N GLY A 217 -28.39 -12.33 -19.58
CA GLY A 217 -29.68 -11.64 -19.69
C GLY A 217 -30.58 -11.80 -18.46
N ARG A 218 -30.02 -12.20 -17.31
CA ARG A 218 -30.75 -12.34 -16.03
C ARG A 218 -30.68 -11.05 -15.23
N ILE A 219 -31.57 -10.93 -14.25
CA ILE A 219 -31.51 -9.84 -13.25
C ILE A 219 -30.18 -9.94 -12.50
N GLU A 220 -29.56 -8.77 -12.33
CA GLU A 220 -28.21 -8.59 -11.79
C GLU A 220 -27.99 -9.32 -10.46
N LEU A 221 -28.87 -9.09 -9.49
CA LEU A 221 -28.85 -9.80 -8.21
C LEU A 221 -29.93 -10.88 -8.18
N PRO A 222 -29.63 -12.07 -7.65
CA PRO A 222 -30.62 -13.12 -7.46
C PRO A 222 -31.64 -12.70 -6.39
N ASP A 223 -32.85 -13.23 -6.50
CA ASP A 223 -33.88 -13.09 -5.48
C ASP A 223 -33.60 -14.10 -4.36
N ALA A 224 -32.76 -13.71 -3.42
CA ALA A 224 -32.30 -14.55 -2.33
C ALA A 224 -32.31 -13.75 -1.01
N GLU A 225 -32.56 -14.47 0.08
CA GLU A 225 -32.63 -13.88 1.42
C GLU A 225 -31.29 -13.23 1.82
N VAL A 226 -31.33 -12.00 2.33
CA VAL A 226 -30.17 -11.35 2.94
C VAL A 226 -30.09 -11.79 4.40
N LEU A 227 -28.98 -12.42 4.80
CA LEU A 227 -28.78 -12.83 6.18
C LEU A 227 -28.47 -11.61 7.06
N PRO A 228 -29.00 -11.55 8.29
CA PRO A 228 -28.76 -10.43 9.18
C PRO A 228 -27.30 -10.38 9.66
N GLY A 229 -26.84 -9.18 10.04
CA GLY A 229 -25.59 -9.00 10.78
C GLY A 229 -24.47 -8.26 10.03
N LEU A 230 -24.73 -7.78 8.81
CA LEU A 230 -23.88 -6.79 8.14
C LEU A 230 -24.69 -5.54 7.83
N ASP A 231 -24.43 -4.47 8.57
CA ASP A 231 -25.02 -3.16 8.31
C ASP A 231 -24.00 -2.27 7.60
N LEU A 232 -24.38 -1.75 6.43
CA LEU A 232 -23.59 -0.81 5.66
C LEU A 232 -24.19 0.59 5.73
N THR A 233 -23.33 1.58 5.95
CA THR A 233 -23.71 2.99 5.93
C THR A 233 -22.87 3.74 4.90
N GLN A 234 -23.48 4.70 4.21
CA GLN A 234 -22.75 5.52 3.25
C GLN A 234 -22.01 6.65 3.96
N ARG A 235 -20.67 6.71 3.78
CA ARG A 235 -19.80 7.76 4.31
C ARG A 235 -18.72 8.11 3.30
N GLY A 236 -18.57 9.40 2.98
CA GLY A 236 -17.52 9.88 2.07
C GLY A 236 -17.57 9.24 0.68
N GLY A 237 -18.77 8.96 0.15
CA GLY A 237 -18.94 8.32 -1.16
C GLY A 237 -18.65 6.81 -1.19
N ARG A 238 -18.49 6.16 -0.03
CA ARG A 238 -18.30 4.71 0.09
C ARG A 238 -19.31 4.11 1.05
N TRP A 239 -19.68 2.86 0.82
CA TRP A 239 -20.42 2.06 1.79
C TRP A 239 -19.43 1.43 2.76
N THR A 240 -19.68 1.61 4.06
CA THR A 240 -18.81 1.10 5.13
C THR A 240 -19.60 0.40 6.22
N SER A 241 -19.09 -0.73 6.71
CA SER A 241 -19.53 -1.32 7.98
C SER A 241 -18.71 -0.79 9.17
N GLN A 242 -19.14 -1.12 10.39
CA GLN A 242 -18.42 -0.86 11.63
C GLN A 242 -18.24 -2.16 12.43
N GLY A 243 -17.21 -2.20 13.29
CA GLY A 243 -16.93 -3.33 14.16
C GLY A 243 -15.85 -4.28 13.61
N ALA A 244 -15.94 -5.55 14.00
CA ALA A 244 -14.94 -6.56 13.67
C ALA A 244 -14.93 -6.91 12.16
N THR A 245 -16.11 -7.00 11.56
CA THR A 245 -16.28 -7.11 10.10
C THR A 245 -16.19 -5.73 9.49
N VAL A 246 -15.18 -5.51 8.63
CA VAL A 246 -15.00 -4.23 7.92
C VAL A 246 -15.16 -4.48 6.43
N VAL A 247 -16.17 -3.85 5.85
CA VAL A 247 -16.42 -3.79 4.41
C VAL A 247 -16.35 -2.33 4.03
N GLN A 248 -15.56 -1.99 3.03
CA GLN A 248 -15.52 -0.67 2.41
C GLN A 248 -15.60 -0.82 0.90
N VAL A 249 -16.72 -0.40 0.30
CA VAL A 249 -16.97 -0.58 -1.14
C VAL A 249 -17.47 0.70 -1.79
N THR A 250 -17.22 0.85 -3.09
CA THR A 250 -17.39 2.13 -3.80
C THR A 250 -18.73 2.29 -4.54
N SER A 251 -19.64 1.32 -4.47
CA SER A 251 -20.91 1.36 -5.24
C SER A 251 -22.03 0.63 -4.53
N ASP A 252 -23.28 1.01 -4.82
CA ASP A 252 -24.48 0.36 -4.26
C ASP A 252 -24.55 -1.12 -4.62
N LEU A 253 -24.19 -1.50 -5.85
CA LEU A 253 -24.13 -2.90 -6.25
C LEU A 253 -23.17 -3.70 -5.36
N ALA A 254 -21.94 -3.20 -5.22
CA ALA A 254 -20.94 -3.82 -4.35
C ALA A 254 -21.40 -3.95 -2.89
N ALA A 255 -22.17 -2.97 -2.39
CA ALA A 255 -22.74 -3.02 -1.04
C ALA A 255 -23.81 -4.11 -0.93
N ARG A 256 -24.74 -4.17 -1.88
CA ARG A 256 -25.79 -5.20 -1.93
C ARG A 256 -25.23 -6.60 -2.11
N VAL A 257 -24.17 -6.77 -2.89
CA VAL A 257 -23.44 -8.04 -2.99
C VAL A 257 -22.82 -8.39 -1.64
N ALA A 258 -22.21 -7.44 -0.94
CA ALA A 258 -21.63 -7.71 0.39
C ALA A 258 -22.67 -8.15 1.41
N GLU A 259 -23.83 -7.49 1.44
CA GLU A 259 -24.97 -7.89 2.27
C GLU A 259 -25.47 -9.29 1.90
N LEU A 260 -25.62 -9.57 0.60
CA LEU A 260 -26.10 -10.86 0.12
C LEU A 260 -25.09 -11.99 0.39
N VAL A 261 -23.79 -11.77 0.30
CA VAL A 261 -22.80 -12.84 0.53
C VAL A 261 -22.42 -12.99 2.01
N TYR A 262 -22.83 -12.06 2.86
CA TYR A 262 -22.48 -12.09 4.28
C TYR A 262 -23.02 -13.35 4.96
N GLY A 263 -22.15 -14.00 5.75
CA GLY A 263 -22.47 -15.24 6.45
C GLY A 263 -22.52 -16.50 5.58
N ARG A 264 -22.28 -16.39 4.26
CA ARG A 264 -22.28 -17.52 3.32
C ARG A 264 -20.86 -18.00 3.00
N SER A 265 -20.74 -19.31 2.81
CA SER A 265 -19.59 -19.96 2.18
C SER A 265 -19.54 -19.67 0.67
N ILE A 266 -18.38 -19.90 0.03
CA ILE A 266 -18.22 -19.71 -1.41
C ILE A 266 -19.17 -20.64 -2.19
N ALA A 267 -19.28 -21.91 -1.79
CA ALA A 267 -20.25 -22.86 -2.34
C ALA A 267 -21.70 -22.34 -2.29
N GLU A 268 -22.14 -21.77 -1.15
CA GLU A 268 -23.48 -21.19 -1.02
C GLU A 268 -23.65 -19.95 -1.91
N VAL A 269 -22.65 -19.08 -1.98
CA VAL A 269 -22.67 -17.91 -2.88
C VAL A 269 -22.82 -18.37 -4.33
N ARG A 270 -22.04 -19.35 -4.78
CA ARG A 270 -22.17 -19.89 -6.13
C ARG A 270 -23.57 -20.42 -6.40
N ALA A 271 -24.11 -21.24 -5.49
CA ALA A 271 -25.45 -21.78 -5.62
C ALA A 271 -26.51 -20.66 -5.77
N VAL A 272 -26.39 -19.57 -5.00
CA VAL A 272 -27.30 -18.42 -5.06
C VAL A 272 -27.21 -17.67 -6.40
N PHE A 273 -26.01 -17.50 -6.95
CA PHE A 273 -25.80 -16.72 -8.18
C PHE A 273 -26.03 -17.52 -9.47
N GLU A 274 -25.95 -18.85 -9.43
CA GLU A 274 -26.16 -19.74 -10.59
C GLU A 274 -27.66 -20.02 -10.89
N LEU A 275 -28.58 -19.71 -9.97
CA LEU A 275 -30.06 -19.80 -10.14
C LEU A 275 -30.58 -19.00 -11.34
#